data_AF-A0A538HSW4-F1
#
_entry.id   AF-A0A538HSW4-F1
#
_cell.length_a   1.000
_cell.length_b   1.000
_cell.length_c   1.000
_cell.angle_alpha   90.00
_cell.angle_beta   90.00
_cell.angle_gamma   90.00
#
_symmetry.space_group_name_H-M   'P 1'
#
loop_
_entity.id
_entity.type
_entity.pdbx_description
1 polymer ?
#
loop_
_entity_poly.entity_id
_entity_poly.type
_entity_poly.pdbx_seq_one_letter_code
_entity_poly.pdbx_strand_id
1 'polypeptide(L)' 'MTASNESLTRAQELLERLQSKLAGLERAAESGETDGAVDDLAQIAEIAKEIEAEVQRARQAADAGA' A
#
# COMPACT_ATOMS: atom_id res chain seq x y z
N MET A 1 -22.69 -0.20 0.43
CA MET A 1 -21.42 -0.72 0.98
C MET A 1 -21.22 -0.10 2.36
N THR A 2 -20.72 -0.85 3.34
CA THR A 2 -20.41 -0.29 4.68
C THR A 2 -19.07 0.45 4.62
N ALA A 3 -18.86 1.43 5.51
CA ALA A 3 -17.60 2.19 5.58
C ALA A 3 -16.37 1.30 5.82
N SER A 4 -16.55 0.17 6.52
CA SER A 4 -15.51 -0.86 6.71
C SER A 4 -15.14 -1.54 5.37
N ASN A 5 -16.13 -1.93 4.56
CA ASN A 5 -15.88 -2.54 3.26
C ASN A 5 -15.19 -1.58 2.28
N GLU A 6 -15.55 -0.29 2.29
CA GLU A 6 -14.91 0.71 1.45
C GLU A 6 -13.43 0.91 1.81
N SER A 7 -13.11 0.97 3.11
CA SER A 7 -11.73 1.11 3.58
C SER A 7 -10.89 -0.13 3.21
N LEU A 8 -11.48 -1.33 3.30
CA LEU A 8 -10.80 -2.56 2.86
C LEU A 8 -10.57 -2.60 1.33
N THR A 9 -11.53 -2.15 0.52
CA THR A 9 -11.33 -2.04 -0.93
C THR A 9 -10.18 -1.08 -1.26
N ARG A 10 -10.11 0.08 -0.61
CA ARG A 10 -9.00 1.02 -0.79
C ARG A 10 -7.65 0.41 -0.39
N ALA A 11 -7.61 -0.34 0.71
CA ALA A 11 -6.41 -1.05 1.14
C ALA A 11 -5.94 -2.08 0.08
N GLN A 12 -6.87 -2.76 -0.60
CA GLN A 12 -6.56 -3.71 -1.67
C GLN A 12 -5.98 -3.00 -2.91
N GLU A 13 -6.57 -1.88 -3.32
CA GLU A 13 -6.04 -1.07 -4.44
C GLU A 13 -4.63 -0.55 -4.13
N LEU A 14 -4.38 -0.11 -2.90
CA LEU A 14 -3.05 0.30 -2.46
C LEU A 14 -2.05 -0.88 -2.45
N LEU A 15 -2.50 -2.08 -2.08
CA LEU A 15 -1.67 -3.29 -2.11
C LEU A 15 -1.24 -3.64 -3.54
N GLU A 16 -2.14 -3.54 -4.52
CA GLU A 16 -1.79 -3.74 -5.94
C GLU A 16 -0.73 -2.74 -6.40
N ARG A 17 -0.86 -1.47 -5.99
CA ARG A 17 0.13 -0.42 -6.28
C ARG A 17 1.48 -0.72 -5.61
N LEU A 18 1.48 -1.21 -4.36
CA LEU A 18 2.68 -1.61 -3.64
C LEU A 18 3.42 -2.74 -4.37
N GLN A 19 2.69 -3.75 -4.84
CA GLN A 19 3.27 -4.88 -5.59
C GLN A 19 3.92 -4.41 -6.89
N SER A 20 3.31 -3.46 -7.60
CA SER A 20 3.91 -2.86 -8.80
C SER A 20 5.24 -2.15 -8.49
N LYS A 21 5.33 -1.46 -7.36
CA LYS A 21 6.55 -0.78 -6.91
C LYS A 21 7.64 -1.76 -6.48
N LEU A 22 7.29 -2.85 -5.79
CA LEU A 22 8.22 -3.93 -5.46
C LEU A 22 8.81 -4.57 -6.72
N ALA A 23 7.99 -4.82 -7.75
CA ALA A 23 8.49 -5.29 -9.05
C ALA A 23 9.37 -4.26 -9.79
N GLY A 24 9.22 -2.96 -9.51
CA GLY A 24 10.16 -1.91 -9.94
C GLY A 24 11.52 -2.08 -9.27
N LEU A 25 11.53 -2.26 -7.96
CA LEU A 25 12.74 -2.44 -7.17
C LEU A 25 13.52 -3.72 -7.56
N GLU A 26 12.81 -4.82 -7.83
CA GLU A 26 13.42 -6.06 -8.32
C GLU A 26 14.15 -5.83 -9.65
N ARG A 27 13.51 -5.12 -10.60
CA ARG A 27 14.14 -4.77 -11.89
C ARG A 27 15.34 -3.84 -11.72
N ALA A 28 15.27 -2.90 -10.79
CA ALA A 28 16.38 -1.99 -10.49
C ALA A 28 17.59 -2.74 -9.90
N ALA A 29 17.35 -3.76 -9.07
CA ALA A 29 18.39 -4.64 -8.55
C ALA A 29 19.06 -5.47 -9.67
N GLU A 30 18.29 -5.91 -10.66
CA GLU A 30 18.82 -6.63 -11.83
C GLU A 30 19.63 -5.73 -12.78
N SER A 31 19.21 -4.48 -12.97
CA SER A 31 19.86 -3.53 -13.89
C SER A 31 21.02 -2.76 -13.27
N GLY A 32 21.13 -2.76 -11.93
CA GLY A 32 22.10 -1.94 -11.19
C GLY A 32 21.71 -0.45 -11.11
N GLU A 33 20.45 -0.11 -11.39
CA GLU A 33 19.93 1.26 -11.29
C GLU A 33 19.66 1.62 -9.82
N THR A 34 20.54 2.43 -9.22
CA THR A 34 20.44 2.75 -7.79
C THR A 34 19.56 3.97 -7.50
N ASP A 35 19.54 4.96 -8.38
CA ASP A 35 18.84 6.22 -8.12
C ASP A 35 17.31 6.03 -8.14
N GLY A 36 16.80 5.33 -9.16
CA GLY A 36 15.37 4.99 -9.25
C GLY A 36 14.91 4.03 -8.13
N ALA A 37 15.80 3.15 -7.65
CA ALA A 37 15.50 2.23 -6.56
C ALA A 37 15.21 2.94 -5.23
N VAL A 38 15.91 4.04 -4.94
CA VAL A 38 15.70 4.83 -3.72
C VAL A 38 14.34 5.51 -3.74
N ASP A 39 13.93 6.05 -4.88
CA ASP A 39 12.61 6.68 -5.06
C ASP A 39 11.49 5.65 -4.93
N ASP A 40 11.64 4.48 -5.53
CA ASP A 40 10.67 3.38 -5.40
C ASP A 40 10.57 2.90 -3.95
N LEU A 41 11.67 2.78 -3.21
CA LEU A 41 11.66 2.45 -1.78
C LEU A 41 10.91 3.48 -0.93
N ALA A 42 11.10 4.77 -1.19
CA ALA A 42 10.36 5.81 -0.50
C ALA A 42 8.84 5.71 -0.77
N GLN A 43 8.46 5.44 -2.02
CA GLN A 43 7.05 5.26 -2.39
C GLN A 43 6.44 3.99 -1.77
N ILE A 44 7.19 2.89 -1.70
CA ILE A 44 6.79 1.65 -1.03
C ILE A 44 6.48 1.94 0.45
N ALA A 45 7.36 2.68 1.13
CA ALA A 45 7.18 3.02 2.54
C ALA A 45 5.90 3.85 2.77
N GLU A 46 5.60 4.82 1.91
CA GLU A 46 4.37 5.61 2.06
C GLU A 46 3.10 4.82 1.73
N ILE A 47 3.12 4.00 0.67
CA ILE A 47 1.99 3.12 0.36
C ILE A 47 1.70 2.16 1.52
N ALA A 48 2.74 1.62 2.17
CA ALA A 48 2.58 0.74 3.32
C ALA A 48 1.87 1.45 4.50
N LYS A 49 2.23 2.71 4.79
CA LYS A 49 1.56 3.52 5.82
C LYS A 49 0.10 3.81 5.46
N GLU A 50 -0.18 4.09 4.18
CA GLU A 50 -1.56 4.30 3.71
C GLU A 50 -2.42 3.04 3.86
N ILE A 51 -1.86 1.86 3.54
CA ILE A 51 -2.54 0.56 3.74
C ILE A 51 -2.85 0.36 5.22
N GLU A 52 -1.87 0.58 6.11
CA GLU A 52 -2.08 0.47 7.56
C GLU A 52 -3.22 1.40 8.02
N ALA A 53 -3.24 2.64 7.55
CA ALA A 53 -4.27 3.62 7.90
C ALA A 53 -5.68 3.20 7.41
N GLU A 54 -5.80 2.64 6.21
CA GLU A 54 -7.07 2.10 5.70
C GLU A 54 -7.54 0.89 6.51
N VAL A 55 -6.64 -0.02 6.88
CA VAL A 55 -6.97 -1.20 7.72
C VAL A 55 -7.42 -0.76 9.12
N GLN A 56 -6.76 0.23 9.73
CA GLN A 56 -7.18 0.79 11.02
C GLN A 56 -8.56 1.45 10.92
N ARG A 57 -8.84 2.19 9.84
CA ARG A 57 -10.18 2.76 9.59
C ARG A 57 -11.24 1.69 9.41
N ALA A 58 -10.93 0.63 8.65
CA ALA A 58 -11.84 -0.51 8.47
C ALA A 58 -12.21 -1.16 9.81
N ARG A 59 -11.22 -1.35 10.69
CA ARG A 59 -11.40 -1.88 12.05
C ARG A 59 -12.29 -0.96 12.89
N GLN A 60 -12.00 0.34 12.93
CA GLN A 60 -12.79 1.32 13.69
C GLN A 60 -14.24 1.38 13.20
N ALA A 61 -14.46 1.35 11.88
CA ALA A 61 -15.79 1.35 11.29
C ALA A 61 -16.58 0.07 11.58
N ALA A 62 -15.91 -1.08 11.69
CA ALA A 62 -16.54 -2.33 12.10
C ALA A 62 -16.92 -2.29 13.59
N ASP A 63 -16.02 -1.81 14.45
CA ASP A 63 -16.27 -1.68 15.90
C ASP A 63 -17.42 -0.70 16.19
N ALA A 64 -17.57 0.37 15.40
CA ALA A 64 -18.64 1.36 15.56
C ALA A 64 -20.02 0.92 15.02
N GLY A 65 -20.05 -0.15 14.22
CA GLY A 65 -21.27 -0.74 13.65
C GLY A 65 -21.75 -2.01 14.36
N ALA A 66 -21.04 -2.47 15.39
CA ALA A 66 -21.38 -3.60 16.26
C ALA A 66 -22.21 -3.15 17.47
#